data_AF-A0A3B8M9Q6-F1
#
_entry.id   AF-A0A3B8M9Q6-F1
#
_cell.length_a   1.000
_cell.length_b   1.000
_cell.length_c   1.000
_cell.angle_alpha   90.00
_cell.angle_beta   90.00
_cell.angle_gamma   90.00
#
_symmetry.space_group_name_H-M   'P 1'
#
loop_
_entity.id
_entity.type
_entity.pdbx_description
1 polymer ?
#
loop_
_entity_poly.entity_id
_entity_poly.type
_entity_poly.pdbx_seq_one_letter_code
_entity_poly.pdbx_strand_id
1 'polypeptide(L)'
;MDSSQHKESGYRAVAEIFHRYLTGLVLALVNEVGTERSSIIVRRLFRRQQEERFLEGLEKLGLSNEPDAVACAKYHYLSNHLGGVSVAFIAESDTKAWVRYLPPRWIFDGTAIAGVPTEV
;
A
#
# COMPACT_ATOMS: atom_id res chain seq x y z
N MET A 1 32.14 4.08 -5.53
CA MET A 1 30.85 4.01 -4.82
C MET A 1 31.02 3.03 -3.66
N ASP A 2 30.60 3.42 -2.46
CA ASP A 2 30.72 2.61 -1.26
C ASP A 2 29.94 1.28 -1.39
N SER A 3 30.40 0.22 -0.72
CA SER A 3 29.78 -1.11 -0.71
C SER A 3 28.36 -1.06 -0.12
N SER A 4 28.13 -0.19 0.86
CA SER A 4 26.80 0.07 1.43
C SER A 4 25.84 0.66 0.39
N GLN A 5 26.32 1.64 -0.38
CA GLN A 5 25.55 2.33 -1.41
C GLN A 5 25.15 1.39 -2.56
N HIS A 6 26.02 0.45 -2.92
CA HIS A 6 25.69 -0.59 -3.90
C HIS A 6 24.54 -1.49 -3.42
N LYS A 7 24.56 -1.94 -2.16
CA LYS A 7 23.49 -2.78 -1.61
C LYS A 7 22.15 -2.04 -1.58
N GLU A 8 22.16 -0.79 -1.15
CA GLU A 8 20.95 0.04 -1.14
C GLU A 8 20.37 0.20 -2.55
N SER A 9 21.21 0.46 -3.55
CA SER A 9 20.77 0.54 -4.94
C SER A 9 20.14 -0.75 -5.45
N GLY A 10 20.69 -1.91 -5.06
CA GLY A 10 20.13 -3.22 -5.38
C GLY A 10 18.75 -3.45 -4.77
N TYR A 11 18.55 -3.10 -3.50
CA TYR A 11 17.24 -3.20 -2.85
C TYR A 11 16.19 -2.31 -3.52
N ARG A 12 16.57 -1.09 -3.90
CA ARG A 12 15.68 -0.18 -4.63
C ARG A 12 15.27 -0.75 -6.00
N ALA A 13 16.23 -1.31 -6.75
CA ALA A 13 15.94 -1.93 -8.05
C ALA A 13 14.98 -3.13 -7.92
N VAL A 14 15.19 -3.99 -6.92
CA VAL A 14 14.29 -5.13 -6.65
C VAL A 14 12.90 -4.66 -6.23
N ALA A 15 12.81 -3.64 -5.37
CA ALA A 15 11.53 -3.06 -4.96
C ALA A 15 10.77 -2.48 -6.17
N GLU A 16 11.47 -1.80 -7.08
CA GLU A 16 10.88 -1.28 -8.31
C GLU A 16 10.37 -2.40 -9.21
N ILE A 17 11.16 -3.46 -9.44
CA ILE A 17 10.72 -4.61 -10.25
C ILE A 17 9.45 -5.25 -9.67
N PHE A 18 9.41 -5.50 -8.36
CA PHE A 18 8.22 -6.08 -7.73
C PHE A 18 7.01 -5.17 -7.81
N HIS A 19 7.20 -3.86 -7.63
CA HIS A 19 6.14 -2.88 -7.79
C HIS A 19 5.56 -2.92 -9.21
N ARG A 20 6.42 -2.80 -10.24
CA ARG A 20 6.01 -2.85 -11.66
C ARG A 20 5.34 -4.17 -12.02
N TYR A 21 5.85 -5.27 -11.49
CA TYR A 21 5.28 -6.60 -11.72
C TYR A 21 3.87 -6.72 -11.12
N LEU A 22 3.67 -6.25 -9.88
CA LEU A 22 2.34 -6.21 -9.24
C LEU A 22 1.36 -5.38 -10.07
N THR A 23 1.76 -4.19 -10.51
CA THR A 23 0.94 -3.34 -11.39
C THR A 23 0.58 -4.04 -12.70
N GLY A 24 1.55 -4.70 -13.33
CA GLY A 24 1.34 -5.49 -14.55
C GLY A 24 0.36 -6.65 -14.34
N LEU A 25 0.45 -7.35 -13.20
CA LEU A 25 -0.51 -8.41 -12.85
C LEU A 25 -1.92 -7.85 -12.66
N VAL A 26 -2.09 -6.70 -12.03
CA VAL A 26 -3.41 -6.07 -11.87
C VAL A 26 -3.98 -5.68 -13.24
N LEU A 27 -3.17 -5.08 -14.12
CA LEU A 27 -3.58 -4.78 -15.50
C LEU A 27 -3.98 -6.02 -16.28
N ALA A 28 -3.19 -7.10 -16.18
CA ALA A 28 -3.49 -8.37 -16.83
C ALA A 28 -4.80 -8.98 -16.30
N LEU A 29 -5.03 -8.95 -14.99
CA LEU A 29 -6.30 -9.42 -14.40
C LEU A 29 -7.48 -8.62 -14.95
N VAL A 30 -7.38 -7.29 -14.98
CA VAL A 30 -8.42 -6.43 -15.53
C VAL A 30 -8.72 -6.78 -16.98
N ASN A 31 -7.68 -6.97 -17.79
CA ASN A 31 -7.81 -7.31 -19.21
C ASN A 31 -8.44 -8.70 -19.44
N GLU A 32 -7.97 -9.71 -18.70
CA GLU A 32 -8.33 -11.12 -18.95
C GLU A 32 -9.65 -11.53 -18.31
N VAL A 33 -9.97 -11.01 -17.11
CA VAL A 33 -11.12 -11.47 -16.31
C VAL A 33 -12.09 -10.37 -15.91
N GLY A 34 -11.86 -9.13 -16.34
CA GLY A 34 -12.72 -7.98 -16.07
C GLY A 34 -12.58 -7.40 -14.68
N THR A 35 -13.19 -6.24 -14.45
CA THR A 35 -13.00 -5.40 -13.25
C THR A 35 -13.59 -6.03 -11.99
N GLU A 36 -14.77 -6.64 -12.11
CA GLU A 36 -15.46 -7.30 -10.99
C GLU A 36 -14.59 -8.39 -10.36
N ARG A 37 -14.12 -9.36 -11.15
CA ARG A 37 -13.26 -10.45 -10.64
C ARG A 37 -11.92 -9.92 -10.15
N SER A 38 -11.34 -8.94 -10.85
CA SER A 38 -10.07 -8.32 -10.46
C SER A 38 -10.15 -7.66 -9.08
N SER A 39 -11.22 -6.89 -8.81
CA SER A 39 -11.45 -6.25 -7.51
C SER A 39 -11.51 -7.26 -6.36
N ILE A 40 -12.14 -8.42 -6.59
CA ILE A 40 -12.23 -9.50 -5.60
C ILE A 40 -10.85 -10.09 -5.32
N ILE A 41 -10.04 -10.31 -6.36
CA ILE A 41 -8.69 -10.86 -6.23
C ILE A 41 -7.79 -9.88 -5.46
N VAL A 42 -7.76 -8.60 -5.87
CA VAL A 42 -6.95 -7.56 -5.23
C VAL A 42 -7.37 -7.36 -3.78
N ARG A 43 -8.68 -7.30 -3.50
CA ARG A 43 -9.21 -7.23 -2.13
C ARG A 43 -8.77 -8.43 -1.30
N ARG A 44 -8.87 -9.66 -1.82
CA ARG A 44 -8.45 -10.87 -1.10
C ARG A 44 -6.96 -10.87 -0.80
N LEU A 45 -6.12 -10.42 -1.74
CA LEU A 45 -4.69 -10.29 -1.54
C LEU A 45 -4.37 -9.35 -0.36
N PHE A 46 -4.89 -8.12 -0.38
CA PHE A 46 -4.65 -7.15 0.70
C PHE A 46 -5.30 -7.56 2.01
N ARG A 47 -6.48 -8.21 1.97
CA ARG A 47 -7.14 -8.71 3.17
C ARG A 47 -6.33 -9.80 3.85
N ARG A 48 -5.74 -10.72 3.10
CA ARG A 48 -4.84 -11.74 3.66
C ARG A 48 -3.64 -11.09 4.34
N GLN A 49 -3.00 -10.11 3.69
CA GLN A 49 -1.89 -9.38 4.28
C GLN A 49 -2.29 -8.63 5.56
N GLN A 50 -3.47 -8.00 5.56
CA GLN A 50 -4.03 -7.34 6.74
C GLN A 50 -4.19 -8.34 7.89
N GLU A 51 -4.83 -9.49 7.65
CA GLU A 51 -5.07 -10.51 8.67
C GLU A 51 -3.76 -11.08 9.23
N GLU A 52 -2.74 -11.24 8.39
CA GLU A 52 -1.44 -11.77 8.81
C GLU A 52 -0.57 -10.76 9.56
N ARG A 53 -0.66 -9.45 9.24
CA ARG A 53 0.37 -8.46 9.64
C ARG A 53 -0.14 -7.25 10.39
N PHE A 54 -1.43 -6.95 10.38
CA PHE A 54 -1.94 -5.68 10.91
C PHE A 54 -1.64 -5.51 12.42
N LEU A 55 -2.01 -6.50 13.24
CA LEU A 55 -1.83 -6.42 14.70
C LEU A 55 -0.35 -6.44 15.10
N GLU A 56 0.44 -7.34 14.50
CA GLU A 56 1.90 -7.39 14.69
C GLU A 56 2.55 -6.05 14.28
N GLY A 57 2.05 -5.44 13.21
CA GLY A 57 2.55 -4.16 12.71
C GLY A 57 2.17 -2.98 13.59
N LEU A 58 1.01 -2.98 14.26
CA LEU A 58 0.67 -1.97 15.27
C LEU A 58 1.69 -1.96 16.41
N GLU A 59 2.07 -3.14 16.90
CA GLU A 59 3.06 -3.28 17.96
C GLU A 59 4.44 -2.79 17.50
N LYS A 60 4.90 -3.23 16.33
CA LYS A 60 6.21 -2.82 15.75
C LYS A 60 6.34 -1.31 15.55
N LEU A 61 5.22 -0.64 15.27
CA LEU A 61 5.17 0.81 15.09
C LEU A 61 4.93 1.57 16.39
N GLY A 62 4.80 0.89 17.54
CA GLY A 62 4.57 1.51 18.83
C GLY A 62 3.17 2.10 19.01
N LEU A 63 2.18 1.56 18.31
CA LEU A 63 0.81 2.10 18.26
C LEU A 63 -0.17 1.42 19.23
N SER A 64 0.28 0.44 20.02
CA SER A 64 -0.60 -0.40 20.86
C SER A 64 -1.36 0.34 21.96
N ASN A 65 -0.95 1.56 22.32
CA ASN A 65 -1.57 2.36 23.38
C ASN A 65 -2.44 3.51 22.83
N GLU A 66 -2.60 3.59 21.51
CA GLU A 66 -3.43 4.60 20.85
C GLU A 66 -4.91 4.14 20.80
N PRO A 67 -5.88 5.05 20.76
CA PRO A 67 -7.27 4.69 20.48
C PRO A 67 -7.39 3.95 19.13
N ASP A 68 -8.25 2.93 19.03
CA ASP A 68 -8.31 2.03 17.87
C ASP A 68 -8.42 2.77 16.51
N ALA A 69 -9.26 3.80 16.43
CA ALA A 69 -9.42 4.58 15.20
C ALA A 69 -8.14 5.33 14.81
N VAL A 70 -7.46 5.91 15.80
CA VAL A 70 -6.19 6.64 15.63
C VAL A 70 -5.06 5.66 15.31
N ALA A 71 -4.98 4.54 16.03
CA ALA A 71 -3.98 3.49 15.82
C ALA A 71 -4.07 2.92 14.39
N CYS A 72 -5.28 2.60 13.93
CA CYS A 72 -5.53 2.11 12.58
C CYS A 72 -5.11 3.13 11.51
N ALA A 73 -5.48 4.39 11.68
CA ALA A 73 -5.14 5.43 10.72
C ALA A 73 -3.62 5.75 10.70
N LYS A 74 -2.98 5.80 11.88
CA LYS A 74 -1.52 5.94 12.01
C LYS A 74 -0.78 4.74 11.39
N TYR A 75 -1.27 3.52 11.59
CA TYR A 75 -0.72 2.32 10.95
C TYR A 75 -0.74 2.47 9.43
N HIS A 76 -1.88 2.82 8.87
CA HIS A 76 -2.00 3.01 7.42
C HIS A 76 -1.12 4.14 6.92
N TYR A 77 -0.95 5.23 7.66
CA TYR A 77 -0.02 6.30 7.28
C TYR A 77 1.45 5.82 7.30
N LEU A 78 1.91 5.28 8.43
CA LEU A 78 3.31 4.90 8.63
C LEU A 78 3.74 3.72 7.75
N SER A 79 2.93 2.67 7.66
CA SER A 79 3.25 1.48 6.83
C SER A 79 3.31 1.82 5.34
N ASN A 80 2.39 2.66 4.85
CA ASN A 80 2.41 3.13 3.47
C ASN A 80 3.59 4.09 3.22
N HIS A 81 3.91 4.97 4.16
CA HIS A 81 5.05 5.87 4.05
C HIS A 81 6.37 5.10 3.93
N LEU A 82 6.55 4.03 4.72
CA LEU A 82 7.69 3.10 4.59
C LEU A 82 7.76 2.44 3.20
N GLY A 83 6.61 2.17 2.59
CA GLY A 83 6.48 1.66 1.22
C GLY A 83 6.62 2.71 0.11
N GLY A 84 6.86 3.99 0.45
CA GLY A 84 6.97 5.09 -0.51
C GLY A 84 5.63 5.58 -1.06
N VAL A 85 4.52 5.23 -0.43
CA VAL A 85 3.17 5.65 -0.83
C VAL A 85 2.84 6.99 -0.16
N SER A 86 2.35 7.94 -0.97
CA SER A 86 1.92 9.26 -0.49
C SER A 86 0.55 9.18 0.20
N VAL A 87 0.55 9.27 1.53
CA VAL A 87 -0.64 9.18 2.38
C VAL A 87 -0.60 10.31 3.41
N ALA A 88 -1.76 10.89 3.71
CA ALA A 88 -1.93 11.81 4.82
C ALA A 88 -2.78 11.19 5.93
N PHE A 89 -2.42 11.50 7.18
CA PHE A 89 -3.17 11.20 8.39
C PHE A 89 -3.79 12.48 8.94
N ILE A 90 -5.08 12.43 9.28
CA ILE A 90 -5.77 13.52 9.98
C ILE A 90 -6.51 12.94 11.19
N ALA A 91 -6.09 13.33 12.39
CA ALA A 91 -6.84 13.02 13.61
C ALA A 91 -8.07 13.93 13.71
N GLU A 92 -9.24 13.35 14.00
CA GLU A 92 -10.46 14.12 14.32
C GLU A 92 -10.82 13.97 15.81
N SER A 93 -10.82 12.74 16.33
CA SER A 93 -11.03 12.40 17.74
C SER A 93 -10.45 11.01 18.06
N ASP A 94 -10.52 10.59 19.31
CA ASP A 94 -10.11 9.23 19.72
C ASP A 94 -10.93 8.12 19.05
N THR A 95 -12.16 8.44 18.61
CA THR A 95 -13.07 7.50 17.94
C THR A 95 -13.13 7.69 16.42
N LYS A 96 -12.41 8.68 15.87
CA LYS A 96 -12.45 8.99 14.44
C LYS A 96 -11.14 9.60 13.94
N ALA A 97 -10.59 8.98 12.91
CA ALA A 97 -9.44 9.50 12.18
C ALA A 97 -9.59 9.23 10.69
N TRP A 98 -8.88 10.02 9.87
CA TRP A 98 -8.93 9.94 8.43
C TRP A 98 -7.57 9.56 7.85
N VAL A 99 -7.62 8.74 6.80
CA VAL A 99 -6.49 8.42 5.94
C VAL A 99 -6.83 8.89 4.54
N ARG A 100 -5.96 9.72 3.96
CA ARG A 100 -6.13 10.22 2.59
C ARG A 100 -4.99 9.74 1.71
N TYR A 101 -5.32 8.92 0.72
CA TYR A 101 -4.40 8.55 -0.36
C TYR A 101 -4.33 9.71 -1.35
N LEU A 102 -3.12 10.21 -1.60
CA LEU A 102 -2.91 11.33 -2.51
C LEU A 102 -2.74 10.81 -3.95
N PRO A 103 -3.38 11.43 -4.96
CA PRO A 103 -3.18 11.06 -6.35
C PRO A 103 -1.80 11.52 -6.87
N PRO A 104 -1.25 10.85 -7.91
CA PRO A 104 -1.75 9.61 -8.52
C PRO A 104 -1.59 8.41 -7.58
N ARG A 105 -2.47 7.42 -7.71
CA ARG A 105 -2.44 6.23 -6.83
C ARG A 105 -1.13 5.49 -7.07
N TRP A 106 -0.28 5.38 -6.04
CA TRP A 106 1.08 4.83 -6.13
C TRP A 106 1.17 3.51 -6.91
N ILE A 107 0.22 2.59 -6.71
CA ILE A 107 0.21 1.28 -7.39
C ILE A 107 0.05 1.38 -8.92
N PHE A 108 -0.42 2.52 -9.45
CA PHE A 108 -0.67 2.76 -10.86
C PHE A 108 0.19 3.92 -11.40
N ASP A 109 1.49 3.87 -11.12
CA ASP A 109 2.45 4.84 -11.64
C ASP A 109 2.58 4.81 -13.18
N GLY A 110 2.86 5.97 -13.78
CA GLY A 110 3.08 6.12 -15.21
C GLY A 110 1.85 5.79 -16.07
N THR A 111 2.05 5.04 -17.15
CA THR A 111 0.98 4.72 -18.11
C THR A 111 -0.05 3.73 -17.57
N ALA A 112 0.24 3.04 -16.46
CA ALA A 112 -0.69 2.12 -15.83
C ALA A 112 -1.97 2.81 -15.33
N ILE A 113 -1.90 4.11 -15.00
CA ILE A 113 -3.06 4.90 -14.57
C ILE A 113 -4.18 4.95 -15.62
N ALA A 114 -3.86 4.78 -16.90
CA ALA A 114 -4.84 4.77 -17.98
C ALA A 114 -5.56 3.42 -18.13
N GLY A 115 -5.02 2.34 -17.54
CA GLY A 115 -5.49 0.98 -17.76
C GLY A 115 -6.18 0.33 -16.56
N VAL A 116 -6.00 0.85 -15.34
CA VAL A 116 -6.64 0.28 -14.14
C VAL A 116 -7.86 1.10 -13.72
N PRO A 117 -9.07 0.51 -13.72
CA PRO A 117 -10.30 1.16 -13.29
C PRO A 117 -10.32 1.50 -11.79
N THR A 118 -11.14 2.49 -11.42
CA THR A 118 -11.19 3.02 -10.06
C THR A 118 -11.72 2.03 -9.02
N GLU A 119 -12.49 1.03 -9.45
CA GLU A 119 -13.08 -0.01 -8.60
C GLU A 119 -12.11 -1.13 -8.18
N VAL A 120 -10.88 -1.15 -8.72
CA VAL A 120 -9.85 -2.17 -8.46
C VAL A 120 -8.83 -1.71 -7.44
#